data_AF-A0A7G8GSS8-F1
#
_entry.id   AF-A0A7G8GSS8-F1
#
_cell.length_a   1.000
_cell.length_b   1.000
_cell.length_c   1.000
_cell.angle_alpha   90.00
_cell.angle_beta   90.00
_cell.angle_gamma   90.00
#
_symmetry.space_group_name_H-M   'P 1'
#
loop_
_entity.id
_entity.type
_entity.pdbx_description
1 polymer ?
#
loop_
_entity_poly.entity_id
_entity_poly.type
_entity_poly.pdbx_seq_one_letter_code
_entity_poly.pdbx_strand_id
1 'polypeptide(L)'
;MGESRYRFSWWSDQDDQHSDEFFARKPWFERSGVMEATLWGHQLQRSRGYLTGDPVRTRLRQVDEHETILESHYQQWDILEHIRLVDQDRYRYRAIYSWENGDLSIVEHHHEIRMSDPLPLIEDD
;
A
#
# COMPACT_ATOMS: atom_id res chain seq x y z
N MET A 1 -0.77 -19.58 -12.19
CA MET A 1 -1.39 -18.38 -12.79
C MET A 1 -2.16 -17.69 -11.69
N GLY A 2 -1.91 -16.39 -11.47
CA GLY A 2 -2.58 -15.61 -10.42
C GLY A 2 -4.01 -15.32 -10.82
N GLU A 3 -4.88 -15.06 -9.86
CA GLU A 3 -6.31 -14.87 -10.14
C GLU A 3 -6.59 -13.48 -10.69
N SER A 4 -5.81 -12.47 -10.30
CA SER A 4 -5.94 -11.09 -10.78
C SER A 4 -4.63 -10.33 -10.63
N ARG A 5 -4.34 -9.45 -11.58
CA ARG A 5 -3.13 -8.62 -11.61
C ARG A 5 -3.50 -7.15 -11.66
N TYR A 6 -2.85 -6.36 -10.82
CA TYR A 6 -3.12 -4.95 -10.60
C TYR A 6 -1.86 -4.13 -10.80
N ARG A 7 -2.01 -2.92 -11.35
CA ARG A 7 -0.95 -1.91 -11.38
C ARG A 7 -1.37 -0.72 -10.53
N PHE A 8 -0.55 -0.41 -9.53
CA PHE A 8 -0.67 0.78 -8.71
C PHE A 8 0.39 1.77 -9.15
N SER A 9 0.01 3.04 -9.31
CA SER A 9 0.93 4.14 -9.58
C SER A 9 0.66 5.25 -8.60
N TRP A 10 1.70 5.93 -8.14
CA TRP A 10 1.59 7.10 -7.27
C TRP A 10 2.54 8.19 -7.71
N TRP A 11 2.20 9.42 -7.36
CA TRP A 11 3.02 10.61 -7.54
C TRP A 11 2.62 11.63 -6.48
N SER A 12 3.56 12.46 -6.04
CA SER A 12 3.26 13.64 -5.22
C SER A 12 2.55 14.68 -6.07
N ASP A 13 1.61 15.40 -5.46
CA ASP A 13 1.03 16.57 -6.09
C ASP A 13 2.12 17.64 -6.30
N GLN A 14 2.27 18.13 -7.53
CA GLN A 14 3.30 19.12 -7.87
C GLN A 14 2.97 20.50 -7.32
N ASP A 15 1.68 20.77 -7.08
CA ASP A 15 1.21 22.05 -6.55
C ASP A 15 1.23 22.09 -5.01
N ASP A 16 1.52 20.96 -4.35
CA ASP A 16 1.68 20.88 -2.90
C ASP A 16 3.08 21.39 -2.49
N GLN A 17 3.12 22.64 -2.02
CA GLN A 17 4.33 23.32 -1.55
C GLN A 17 5.04 22.59 -0.39
N HIS A 18 4.34 21.71 0.34
CA HIS A 18 4.94 20.94 1.42
C HIS A 18 5.64 19.66 0.96
N SER A 19 5.40 19.23 -0.28
CA SER A 19 6.00 18.01 -0.84
C SER A 19 7.52 18.10 -0.87
N ASP A 20 8.08 19.22 -1.33
CA ASP A 20 9.52 19.40 -1.47
C ASP A 20 10.28 19.34 -0.13
N GLU A 21 9.75 20.01 0.90
CA GLU A 21 10.33 19.96 2.24
C GLU A 21 10.26 18.55 2.84
N PHE A 22 9.15 17.83 2.62
CA PHE A 22 9.00 16.46 3.09
C PHE A 22 10.06 15.54 2.49
N PHE A 23 10.21 15.53 1.16
CA PHE A 23 11.17 14.65 0.48
C PHE A 23 12.62 15.07 0.74
N ALA A 24 12.90 16.36 0.97
CA ALA A 24 14.23 16.80 1.40
C ALA A 24 14.59 16.25 2.79
N ARG A 25 13.62 16.22 3.71
CA ARG A 25 13.81 15.68 5.07
C ARG A 25 13.79 14.15 5.13
N LYS A 26 13.11 13.51 4.18
CA LYS A 26 12.85 12.07 4.13
C LYS A 26 13.21 11.51 2.73
N PRO A 27 14.49 11.56 2.32
CA PRO A 27 14.90 11.28 0.94
C PRO A 27 14.72 9.83 0.49
N TRP A 28 14.46 8.91 1.42
CA TRP A 28 14.17 7.50 1.12
C TRP A 28 12.72 7.25 0.69
N PHE A 29 11.82 8.23 0.82
CA PHE A 29 10.48 8.12 0.25
C PHE A 29 10.49 8.51 -1.22
N GLU A 30 9.83 7.71 -2.05
CA GLU A 30 9.72 7.99 -3.47
C GLU A 30 8.58 8.95 -3.77
N ARG A 31 8.91 10.04 -4.47
CA ARG A 31 7.93 11.02 -4.98
C ARG A 31 6.91 10.39 -5.89
N SER A 32 7.31 9.41 -6.68
CA SER A 32 6.44 8.69 -7.61
C SER A 32 6.94 7.28 -7.81
N GLY A 33 6.06 6.37 -8.17
CA GLY A 33 6.45 5.02 -8.49
C GLY A 33 5.31 4.17 -9.02
N VAL A 34 5.67 2.95 -9.37
CA VAL A 34 4.75 1.92 -9.86
C VAL A 34 4.99 0.64 -9.07
N MET A 35 3.91 -0.04 -8.71
CA MET A 35 3.91 -1.36 -8.11
C MET A 35 2.92 -2.24 -8.86
N GLU A 36 3.37 -3.41 -9.28
CA GLU A 36 2.47 -4.45 -9.76
C GLU A 36 2.19 -5.41 -8.61
N ALA A 37 0.94 -5.88 -8.53
CA ALA A 37 0.57 -6.88 -7.56
C ALA A 37 -0.28 -7.97 -8.18
N THR A 38 -0.01 -9.21 -7.80
CA THR A 38 -0.79 -10.38 -8.21
C THR A 38 -1.47 -10.96 -6.99
N LEU A 39 -2.79 -11.11 -7.05
CA LEU A 39 -3.59 -11.76 -6.03
C LEU A 39 -3.66 -13.26 -6.27
N TRP A 40 -3.42 -14.03 -5.22
CA TRP A 40 -3.43 -15.48 -5.16
C TRP A 40 -4.26 -15.94 -3.96
N GLY A 41 -5.59 -15.95 -4.08
CA GLY A 41 -6.49 -16.19 -2.97
C GLY A 41 -6.22 -15.24 -1.79
N HIS A 42 -5.63 -15.76 -0.71
CA HIS A 42 -5.31 -15.01 0.51
C HIS A 42 -3.88 -14.44 0.54
N GLN A 43 -3.21 -14.35 -0.60
CA GLN A 43 -1.86 -13.81 -0.71
C GLN A 43 -1.76 -12.78 -1.83
N LEU A 44 -1.17 -11.64 -1.52
CA LEU A 44 -0.85 -10.60 -2.48
C LEU A 44 0.67 -10.58 -2.70
N GLN A 45 1.10 -10.96 -3.89
CA GLN A 45 2.49 -10.84 -4.31
C GLN A 45 2.70 -9.45 -4.90
N ARG A 46 3.52 -8.62 -4.25
CA ARG A 46 3.85 -7.27 -4.71
C ARG A 46 5.23 -7.27 -5.35
N SER A 47 5.39 -6.52 -6.44
CA SER A 47 6.69 -6.35 -7.11
C SER A 47 7.69 -5.59 -6.26
N ARG A 48 7.22 -4.85 -5.25
CA ARG A 48 8.03 -4.07 -4.32
C ARG A 48 7.34 -3.85 -2.97
N GLY A 49 8.13 -3.79 -1.90
CA GLY A 49 7.72 -3.38 -0.56
C GLY A 49 7.81 -1.87 -0.36
N TYR A 50 7.11 -1.36 0.66
CA TYR A 50 7.06 0.08 0.95
C TYR A 50 8.40 0.65 1.42
N LEU A 51 9.17 -0.07 2.24
CA LEU A 51 10.42 0.45 2.81
C LEU A 51 11.70 -0.07 2.13
N THR A 52 11.67 -1.25 1.50
CA THR A 52 12.89 -1.89 0.94
C THR A 52 12.96 -1.87 -0.58
N GLY A 53 11.84 -1.65 -1.28
CA GLY A 53 11.79 -1.76 -2.74
C GLY A 53 11.85 -3.20 -3.30
N ASP A 54 12.18 -4.19 -2.47
CA ASP A 54 12.23 -5.61 -2.84
C ASP A 54 10.83 -6.23 -2.99
N PRO A 55 10.62 -7.27 -3.82
CA PRO A 55 9.35 -7.98 -3.89
C PRO A 55 8.91 -8.54 -2.53
N VAL A 56 7.64 -8.35 -2.18
CA VAL A 56 7.10 -8.78 -0.88
C VAL A 56 5.85 -9.63 -1.07
N ARG A 57 5.78 -10.72 -0.32
CA ARG A 57 4.57 -11.52 -0.19
C ARG A 57 3.79 -11.06 1.03
N THR A 58 2.55 -10.70 0.80
CA THR A 58 1.65 -10.14 1.81
C THR A 58 0.51 -11.12 2.03
N ARG A 59 0.22 -11.45 3.27
CA ARG A 59 -1.01 -12.18 3.60
C ARG A 59 -2.15 -11.20 3.62
N LEU A 60 -3.23 -11.58 2.94
CA LEU A 60 -4.46 -10.81 2.87
C LEU A 60 -5.54 -11.53 3.68
N ARG A 61 -6.24 -10.78 4.53
CA ARG A 61 -7.39 -11.27 5.27
C ARG A 61 -8.54 -10.27 5.16
N GLN A 62 -9.64 -10.72 4.58
CA GLN A 62 -10.90 -9.97 4.63
C GLN A 62 -11.54 -10.16 6.01
N VAL A 63 -11.84 -9.05 6.69
CA VAL A 63 -12.49 -9.04 8.02
C VAL A 63 -14.00 -9.02 7.84
N ASP A 64 -14.48 -8.10 7.00
CA ASP A 64 -15.87 -7.93 6.62
C ASP A 64 -15.94 -7.37 5.17
N GLU A 65 -17.12 -6.92 4.74
CA GLU A 65 -17.32 -6.35 3.40
C GLU A 65 -16.54 -5.06 3.15
N HIS A 66 -16.18 -4.33 4.20
CA HIS A 66 -15.58 -3.00 4.15
C HIS A 66 -14.14 -2.96 4.68
N GLU A 67 -13.67 -4.00 5.38
CA GLU A 67 -12.35 -4.04 6.00
C GLU A 67 -11.50 -5.22 5.53
N THR A 68 -10.27 -4.89 5.14
CA THR A 68 -9.22 -5.84 4.78
C THR A 68 -7.95 -5.54 5.57
N ILE A 69 -7.27 -6.59 6.00
CA ILE A 69 -5.99 -6.52 6.70
C ILE A 69 -4.91 -7.14 5.81
N LEU A 70 -3.80 -6.42 5.69
CA LEU A 70 -2.60 -6.85 5.01
C LEU A 70 -1.47 -7.03 6.03
N GLU A 71 -0.89 -8.23 6.04
CA GLU A 71 0.22 -8.59 6.92
C GLU A 71 1.45 -8.89 6.05
N SER A 72 2.54 -8.18 6.28
CA SER A 72 3.79 -8.34 5.54
C SER A 72 4.97 -8.44 6.49
N HIS A 73 5.96 -9.24 6.10
CA HIS A 73 7.23 -9.30 6.78
C HIS A 73 8.34 -9.19 5.73
N TYR A 74 9.31 -8.32 5.97
CA TYR A 74 10.50 -8.23 5.12
C TYR A 74 11.69 -7.67 5.90
N GLN A 75 12.82 -8.38 5.81
CA GLN A 75 14.04 -8.08 6.58
C GLN A 75 13.72 -7.98 8.09
N GLN A 76 13.99 -6.84 8.73
CA GLN A 76 13.69 -6.60 10.14
C GLN A 76 12.28 -6.02 10.40
N TRP A 77 11.49 -5.83 9.34
CA TRP A 77 10.21 -5.12 9.41
C TRP A 77 9.02 -6.09 9.42
N ASP A 78 8.19 -5.96 10.44
CA ASP A 78 6.83 -6.51 10.47
C ASP A 78 5.85 -5.37 10.22
N ILE A 79 4.92 -5.56 9.28
CA ILE A 79 3.94 -4.55 8.91
C ILE A 79 2.53 -5.12 8.98
N LEU A 80 1.69 -4.43 9.72
CA LEU A 80 0.25 -4.67 9.80
C LEU A 80 -0.48 -3.44 9.27
N GLU A 81 -1.28 -3.65 8.24
CA GLU A 81 -2.03 -2.59 7.58
C GLU A 81 -3.52 -2.91 7.60
N HIS A 82 -4.30 -2.03 8.22
CA HIS A 82 -5.76 -2.06 8.23
C HIS A 82 -6.28 -1.11 7.17
N ILE A 83 -7.11 -1.61 6.26
CA ILE A 83 -7.73 -0.82 5.19
C ILE A 83 -9.24 -0.92 5.35
N ARG A 84 -9.90 0.22 5.52
CA ARG A 84 -11.36 0.31 5.62
C ARG A 84 -11.93 1.22 4.55
N LEU A 85 -12.94 0.73 3.84
CA LEU A 85 -13.76 1.49 2.90
C LEU A 85 -14.91 2.16 3.65
N VAL A 86 -15.17 3.43 3.33
CA VAL A 86 -16.14 4.28 4.01
C VAL A 86 -16.96 5.03 2.97
N ASP A 87 -18.26 5.19 3.24
CA ASP A 87 -19.21 5.90 2.37
C ASP A 87 -19.22 5.37 0.93
N GLN A 88 -19.63 4.10 0.75
CA GLN A 88 -19.70 3.44 -0.57
C GLN A 88 -18.38 3.53 -1.34
N ASP A 89 -17.28 3.28 -0.63
CA ASP A 89 -15.90 3.32 -1.12
C ASP A 89 -15.43 4.69 -1.65
N ARG A 90 -16.16 5.76 -1.35
CA ARG A 90 -15.75 7.13 -1.67
C ARG A 90 -14.52 7.54 -0.86
N TYR A 91 -14.42 7.04 0.37
CA TYR A 91 -13.30 7.28 1.26
C TYR A 91 -12.64 5.96 1.64
N ARG A 92 -11.32 6.02 1.85
CA ARG A 92 -10.53 4.92 2.39
C ARG A 92 -9.73 5.41 3.57
N TYR A 93 -9.90 4.72 4.70
CA TYR A 93 -9.07 4.91 5.89
C TYR A 93 -8.03 3.80 5.94
N ARG A 94 -6.79 4.16 6.25
CA ARG A 94 -5.70 3.20 6.35
C ARG A 94 -4.87 3.47 7.59
N ALA A 95 -4.71 2.46 8.43
CA ALA A 95 -3.84 2.49 9.60
C ALA A 95 -2.72 1.48 9.41
N ILE A 96 -1.46 1.94 9.48
CA ILE A 96 -0.28 1.11 9.26
C ILE A 96 0.55 1.13 10.53
N TYR A 97 0.88 -0.05 11.02
CA TYR A 97 1.77 -0.26 12.14
C TYR A 97 3.00 -1.01 11.61
N SER A 98 4.17 -0.42 11.81
CA SER A 98 5.44 -1.04 11.40
C SER A 98 6.34 -1.21 12.60
N TRP A 99 6.74 -2.45 12.86
CA TRP A 99 7.71 -2.80 13.89
C TRP A 99 9.06 -3.05 13.25
N GLU A 100 10.12 -2.51 13.85
CA GLU A 100 11.51 -2.80 13.48
C GLU A 100 12.12 -3.66 14.58
N ASN A 101 12.56 -4.88 14.26
CA ASN A 101 13.12 -5.82 15.24
C ASN A 101 12.18 -6.09 16.45
N GLY A 102 10.86 -6.05 16.22
CA GLY A 102 9.83 -6.28 17.24
C GLY A 102 9.40 -5.04 18.04
N ASP A 103 10.08 -3.90 17.86
CA ASP A 103 9.72 -2.64 18.50
C ASP A 103 8.86 -1.78 17.56
N LEU A 104 7.76 -1.21 18.07
CA LEU A 104 6.87 -0.37 17.25
C LEU A 104 7.58 0.93 16.88
N SER A 105 7.95 1.07 15.60
CA SER A 105 8.76 2.19 15.11
C SER A 105 7.96 3.24 14.38
N ILE A 106 6.94 2.83 13.61
CA ILE A 106 6.15 3.74 12.77
C ILE A 106 4.67 3.43 12.93
N VAL A 107 3.87 4.49 13.12
CA VAL A 107 2.41 4.43 13.09
C VAL A 107 1.91 5.51 12.15
N GLU A 108 1.18 5.10 11.11
CA GLU A 108 0.68 6.00 10.08
C GLU A 108 -0.83 5.87 9.94
N HIS A 109 -1.48 7.02 9.71
CA HIS A 109 -2.90 7.11 9.46
C HIS A 109 -3.11 7.90 8.18
N HIS A 110 -3.76 7.28 7.20
CA HIS A 110 -4.08 7.91 5.92
C HIS A 110 -5.59 8.01 5.75
N HIS A 111 -6.01 9.16 5.23
CA HIS A 111 -7.36 9.42 4.78
C HIS A 111 -7.29 9.70 3.29
N GLU A 112 -7.98 8.88 2.52
CA GLU A 112 -7.84 8.86 1.08
C GLU A 112 -9.22 9.03 0.43
N ILE A 113 -9.27 9.82 -0.63
CA ILE A 113 -10.52 10.13 -1.35
C ILE A 113 -10.42 9.50 -2.73
N ARG A 114 -11.46 8.79 -3.14
CA ARG A 114 -11.56 8.26 -4.52
C ARG A 114 -11.83 9.43 -5.47
N MET A 115 -10.89 9.67 -6.39
CA MET A 115 -11.01 10.71 -7.42
C MET A 115 -11.62 10.20 -8.73
N SER A 116 -11.43 8.93 -9.05
CA SER A 116 -11.91 8.28 -10.27
C SER A 116 -12.13 6.79 -10.04
N ASP A 117 -12.77 6.14 -11.01
CA ASP A 117 -12.92 4.69 -11.03
C ASP A 117 -11.58 3.97 -11.21
N PRO A 118 -11.47 2.71 -10.75
CA PRO A 118 -10.25 1.92 -10.87
C PRO A 118 -9.91 1.62 -12.34
N LEU A 119 -8.61 1.56 -12.62
CA LEU A 119 -8.10 1.07 -13.91
C LEU A 119 -8.41 -0.42 -14.09
N PRO A 120 -8.52 -0.91 -15.34
CA PRO A 120 -8.71 -2.33 -15.60
C PRO A 120 -7.55 -3.18 -15.08
N LEU A 121 -7.80 -4.47 -14.89
CA LEU A 121 -6.77 -5.45 -14.54
C LEU A 121 -5.70 -5.53 -15.63
N ILE A 122 -4.48 -5.90 -15.24
CA ILE A 122 -3.43 -6.24 -16.20
C ILE A 122 -3.80 -7.57 -16.87
N GLU A 123 -3.87 -7.58 -18.19
CA GLU A 123 -4.09 -8.80 -18.99
C GLU A 123 -2.81 -9.66 -19.00
N ASP A 124 -2.97 -10.99 -19.05
CA ASP A 124 -1.84 -11.88 -19.26
C ASP A 124 -1.45 -11.89 -20.75
N ASP A 125 -0.16 -11.77 -21.04
CA ASP A 125 0.43 -11.88 -22.40
C ASP A 125 0.37 -13.32 -22.94
#